data_AF-A0A820ILY5-F1
#
_entry.id   AF-A0A820ILY5-F1
#
_cell.length_a   1.000
_cell.length_b   1.000
_cell.length_c   1.000
_cell.angle_alpha   90.00
_cell.angle_beta   90.00
_cell.angle_gamma   90.00
#
_symmetry.space_group_name_H-M   'P 1'
#
loop_
_entity.id
_entity.type
_entity.pdbx_description
1 polymer ?
#
loop_
_entity_poly.entity_id
_entity_poly.type
_entity_poly.pdbx_seq_one_letter_code
_entity_poly.pdbx_strand_id
1 'polypeptide(L)'
;MLEPGTISWDDNYLWTNSDIINGWWCVRMLEPGTISWDDNYLCTNRDIGLVFSCNNGYQCNPNFKCTSTLEPAVEWWYDNALCLPIGSNVELAWSYCGSRGADWKCELVYDPASSSAFNDDYICWKEH
;
A
#
# COMPACT_ATOMS: atom_id res chain seq x y z
N MET A 1 -15.98 -15.62 -10.57
CA MET A 1 -16.34 -15.68 -9.14
C MET A 1 -15.04 -15.83 -8.36
N LEU A 2 -14.51 -14.70 -7.90
CA LEU A 2 -13.58 -14.63 -6.77
C LEU A 2 -14.43 -13.95 -5.69
N GLU A 3 -14.65 -14.62 -4.56
CA GLU A 3 -15.40 -14.06 -3.43
C GLU A 3 -14.59 -12.87 -2.85
N PRO A 4 -15.19 -11.70 -2.56
CA PRO A 4 -14.48 -10.64 -1.86
C PRO A 4 -14.12 -11.11 -0.45
N GLY A 5 -12.89 -10.82 -0.05
CA GLY A 5 -12.17 -11.43 1.05
C GLY A 5 -12.96 -11.56 2.35
N THR A 6 -13.01 -12.78 2.87
CA THR A 6 -13.12 -12.96 4.31
C THR A 6 -11.89 -12.29 4.92
N ILE A 7 -12.08 -11.20 5.66
CA ILE A 7 -11.06 -10.63 6.53
C ILE A 7 -10.51 -11.78 7.38
N SER A 8 -9.29 -12.21 7.07
CA SER A 8 -8.56 -13.10 7.95
C SER A 8 -8.09 -12.24 9.11
N TRP A 9 -8.59 -12.52 10.31
CA TRP A 9 -8.19 -11.79 11.51
C TRP A 9 -6.70 -12.01 11.88
N ASP A 10 -6.00 -12.90 11.16
CA ASP A 10 -4.56 -13.14 11.27
C ASP A 10 -3.72 -12.21 10.37
N ASP A 11 -4.36 -11.44 9.48
CA ASP A 11 -3.67 -10.48 8.62
C ASP A 11 -3.60 -9.12 9.31
N ASN A 12 -2.37 -8.61 9.45
CA ASN A 12 -2.12 -7.34 10.12
C ASN A 12 -2.32 -6.13 9.19
N TYR A 13 -2.50 -6.38 7.89
CA TYR A 13 -2.55 -5.38 6.81
C TYR A 13 -3.65 -5.80 5.83
N LEU A 14 -4.46 -4.86 5.38
CA LEU A 14 -5.54 -5.08 4.43
C LEU A 14 -5.61 -3.94 3.42
N TRP A 15 -5.89 -4.28 2.16
CA TRP A 15 -6.17 -3.32 1.11
C TRP A 15 -7.67 -3.05 1.00
N THR A 16 -8.05 -1.82 0.71
CA THR A 16 -9.43 -1.44 0.43
C THR A 16 -9.47 -0.31 -0.59
N ASN A 17 -10.44 -0.37 -1.49
CA ASN A 17 -10.70 0.55 -2.59
C ASN A 17 -12.11 1.15 -2.50
N SER A 18 -12.57 1.37 -1.27
CA SER A 18 -13.95 1.82 -1.03
C SER A 18 -14.06 2.72 0.19
N ASP A 19 -13.54 2.28 1.33
CA ASP A 19 -13.48 3.07 2.56
C ASP A 19 -12.52 2.44 3.58
N ILE A 20 -12.26 3.16 4.67
CA ILE A 20 -11.51 2.68 5.82
C ILE A 20 -12.19 1.48 6.51
N ILE A 21 -11.38 0.69 7.19
CA ILE A 21 -11.86 -0.38 8.07
C ILE A 21 -12.01 0.20 9.50
N ASN A 22 -13.22 0.17 10.04
CA ASN A 22 -13.49 0.69 11.38
C ASN A 22 -12.61 0.00 12.44
N GLY A 23 -11.92 0.81 13.24
CA GLY A 23 -11.01 0.32 14.29
C GLY A 23 -9.58 0.01 13.82
N TRP A 24 -9.29 0.20 12.53
CA TRP A 24 -7.96 0.04 11.96
C TRP A 24 -7.32 1.39 11.65
N TRP A 25 -6.00 1.38 11.48
CA TRP A 25 -5.21 2.54 11.08
C TRP A 25 -5.05 2.53 9.57
N CYS A 26 -5.84 3.36 8.88
CA CYS A 26 -5.88 3.37 7.42
C CYS A 26 -5.14 4.59 6.87
N VAL A 27 -4.19 4.32 5.98
CA VAL A 27 -3.46 5.33 5.22
C VAL A 27 -4.02 5.40 3.81
N ARG A 28 -4.54 6.57 3.45
CA ARG A 28 -5.06 6.82 2.09
C ARG A 28 -3.91 7.00 1.12
N MET A 29 -3.93 6.27 0.02
CA MET A 29 -2.97 6.40 -1.08
C MET A 29 -3.54 7.33 -2.15
N LEU A 30 -3.68 8.61 -1.78
CA LEU A 30 -4.29 9.63 -2.62
C LEU A 30 -3.27 10.24 -3.58
N GLU A 31 -3.45 10.01 -4.88
CA GLU A 31 -2.73 10.73 -5.93
C GLU A 31 -3.55 11.93 -6.42
N PRO A 32 -3.12 13.17 -6.12
CA PRO A 32 -3.87 14.37 -6.50
C PRO A 32 -4.06 14.46 -8.03
N GLY A 33 -5.29 14.79 -8.45
CA GLY A 33 -5.60 14.94 -9.87
C GLY A 33 -6.05 13.65 -10.56
N THR A 34 -6.13 12.54 -9.84
CA THR A 34 -6.77 11.30 -10.30
C THR A 34 -8.02 11.00 -9.47
N ILE A 35 -9.09 10.54 -10.13
CA ILE A 35 -10.34 10.16 -9.45
C ILE A 35 -10.26 8.72 -8.94
N SER A 36 -9.57 7.82 -9.65
CA SER A 36 -9.58 6.39 -9.32
C SER A 36 -8.83 6.05 -8.02
N TRP A 37 -8.01 6.98 -7.49
CA TRP A 37 -7.24 6.77 -6.27
C TRP A 37 -7.77 7.53 -5.05
N ASP A 38 -9.00 8.01 -5.10
CA ASP A 38 -9.59 8.75 -4.00
C ASP A 38 -10.13 7.85 -2.87
N ASP A 39 -10.31 6.56 -3.09
CA ASP A 39 -10.90 5.63 -2.11
C ASP A 39 -9.98 4.44 -1.78
N ASN A 40 -8.70 4.53 -2.15
CA ASN A 40 -7.70 3.51 -1.91
C ASN A 40 -6.97 3.72 -0.58
N TYR A 41 -6.98 2.69 0.28
CA TYR A 41 -6.32 2.69 1.58
C TYR A 41 -5.56 1.40 1.83
N LEU A 42 -4.42 1.55 2.49
CA LEU A 42 -3.74 0.47 3.19
C LEU A 42 -4.04 0.60 4.68
N CYS A 43 -4.74 -0.39 5.24
CA CYS A 43 -5.14 -0.43 6.64
C CYS A 43 -4.26 -1.39 7.43
N THR A 44 -3.85 -0.98 8.63
CA THR A 44 -3.12 -1.82 9.57
C THR A 44 -3.89 -1.97 10.88
N ASN A 45 -3.81 -3.13 11.52
CA ASN A 45 -4.53 -3.38 12.78
C ASN A 45 -3.95 -2.65 14.00
N ARG A 46 -2.83 -1.96 13.83
CA ARG A 46 -2.16 -1.11 14.82
C ARG A 46 -1.49 0.07 14.14
N ASP A 47 -1.22 1.14 14.88
CA ASP A 47 -0.42 2.26 14.40
C ASP A 47 1.05 1.83 14.28
N ILE A 48 1.59 1.89 13.06
CA ILE A 48 3.01 1.63 12.76
C ILE A 48 3.72 2.89 12.25
N GLY A 49 3.07 4.05 12.32
CA GLY A 49 3.56 5.31 11.76
C GLY A 49 3.59 5.35 10.23
N LEU A 50 2.84 4.47 9.58
CA LEU A 50 2.75 4.41 8.12
C LEU A 50 2.22 5.73 7.57
N VAL A 51 2.87 6.27 6.55
CA VAL A 51 2.40 7.43 5.81
C VAL A 51 2.55 7.20 4.32
N PHE A 52 1.64 7.75 3.53
CA PHE A 52 1.76 7.81 2.08
C PHE A 52 2.44 9.12 1.66
N SER A 53 3.31 9.03 0.67
CA SER A 53 4.06 10.12 0.11
C SER A 53 3.78 10.24 -1.38
N CYS A 54 3.05 11.28 -1.77
CA CYS A 54 2.94 11.70 -3.16
C CYS A 54 3.96 12.79 -3.50
N ASN A 55 4.31 12.90 -4.79
CA ASN A 55 5.24 13.91 -5.31
C ASN A 55 6.57 14.00 -4.53
N ASN A 56 7.12 12.84 -4.17
CA ASN A 56 8.35 12.69 -3.38
C ASN A 56 8.36 13.37 -1.99
N GLY A 57 7.20 13.76 -1.45
CA GLY A 57 7.10 14.62 -0.26
C GLY A 57 7.83 14.10 0.99
N TYR A 58 7.54 12.87 1.45
CA TYR A 58 8.23 12.25 2.59
C TYR A 58 9.50 11.51 2.20
N GLN A 59 9.73 11.23 0.92
CA GLN A 59 10.91 10.47 0.48
C GLN A 59 12.23 11.19 0.83
N CYS A 60 12.21 12.52 0.87
CA CYS A 60 13.35 13.34 1.27
C CYS A 60 13.43 13.60 2.79
N ASN A 61 12.47 13.11 3.58
CA ASN A 61 12.44 13.31 5.03
C ASN A 61 13.37 12.30 5.72
N PRO A 62 14.41 12.75 6.46
CA PRO A 62 15.39 11.86 7.08
C PRO A 62 14.83 11.03 8.24
N ASN A 63 13.60 11.27 8.69
CA ASN A 63 12.96 10.47 9.74
C ASN A 63 12.21 9.24 9.19
N PHE A 64 12.13 9.09 7.87
CA PHE A 64 11.37 8.02 7.23
C PHE A 64 12.24 7.18 6.29
N LYS A 65 11.92 5.89 6.20
CA LYS A 65 12.36 4.99 5.14
C LYS A 65 11.17 4.71 4.24
N CYS A 66 11.31 5.03 2.96
CA CYS A 66 10.23 4.93 1.98
C CYS A 66 10.44 3.78 0.99
N THR A 67 9.36 3.07 0.70
CA THR A 67 9.24 2.03 -0.33
C THR A 67 8.46 2.64 -1.49
N SER A 68 9.11 2.79 -2.65
CA SER A 68 8.45 3.23 -3.88
C SER A 68 7.33 2.27 -4.25
N THR A 69 6.18 2.82 -4.65
CA THR A 69 5.01 2.07 -5.12
C THR A 69 4.92 2.06 -6.64
N LEU A 70 6.08 2.08 -7.32
CA LEU A 70 6.20 2.16 -8.77
C LEU A 70 5.33 1.12 -9.48
N GLU A 71 4.49 1.59 -10.40
CA GLU A 71 3.77 0.77 -11.37
C GLU A 71 4.26 1.14 -12.79
N PRO A 72 5.08 0.30 -13.46
CA PRO A 72 5.75 0.67 -14.71
C PRO A 72 4.82 1.07 -15.87
N ALA A 73 3.56 0.65 -15.87
CA ALA A 73 2.60 1.07 -16.90
C ALA A 73 2.00 2.46 -16.65
N VAL A 74 2.31 3.10 -15.51
CA VAL A 74 1.63 4.30 -15.02
C VAL A 74 2.62 5.39 -14.62
N GLU A 75 3.05 6.20 -15.59
CA GLU A 75 4.08 7.23 -15.39
C GLU A 75 3.75 8.27 -14.31
N TRP A 76 2.47 8.63 -14.18
CA TRP A 76 2.01 9.62 -13.19
C TRP A 76 2.04 9.11 -11.75
N TRP A 77 2.43 7.85 -11.52
CA TRP A 77 2.50 7.23 -10.20
C TRP A 77 3.95 7.06 -9.69
N TYR A 78 4.94 7.45 -10.48
CA TYR A 78 6.35 7.10 -10.23
C TYR A 78 6.97 7.74 -8.98
N ASP A 79 6.39 8.84 -8.52
CA ASP A 79 6.82 9.63 -7.37
C ASP A 79 6.06 9.28 -6.08
N ASN A 80 5.32 8.17 -6.11
CA ASN A 80 4.58 7.66 -4.97
C ASN A 80 5.37 6.63 -4.15
N ALA A 81 5.22 6.74 -2.83
CA ALA A 81 5.85 5.83 -1.90
C ALA A 81 5.04 5.65 -0.61
N LEU A 82 5.19 4.48 0.00
CA LEU A 82 4.78 4.22 1.38
C LEU A 82 5.99 4.34 2.29
N CYS A 83 5.86 5.10 3.36
CA CYS A 83 6.96 5.43 4.26
C CYS A 83 6.68 4.98 5.68
N LEU A 84 7.69 4.42 6.33
CA LEU A 84 7.69 4.09 7.75
C LEU A 84 8.73 4.91 8.49
N PRO A 85 8.53 5.19 9.79
CA PRO A 85 9.55 5.82 10.61
C PRO A 85 10.83 4.97 10.60
N ILE A 86 11.98 5.62 10.62
CA ILE A 86 13.25 4.92 10.82
C ILE A 86 13.22 4.19 12.16
N GLY A 87 13.64 2.92 12.16
CA GLY A 87 13.59 2.05 13.34
C GLY A 87 12.28 1.28 13.50
N SER A 88 11.34 1.39 12.55
CA SER A 88 10.18 0.50 12.52
C SER A 88 10.60 -0.97 12.51
N ASN A 89 9.87 -1.80 13.27
CA ASN A 89 10.00 -3.26 13.25
C ASN A 89 9.33 -3.89 12.01
N VAL A 90 8.82 -3.06 11.09
CA VAL A 90 8.19 -3.50 9.86
C VAL A 90 9.11 -3.17 8.69
N GLU A 91 9.34 -4.15 7.83
CA GLU A 91 9.96 -3.94 6.53
C GLU A 91 8.87 -4.01 5.45
N LEU A 92 8.74 -2.94 4.64
CA LEU A 92 7.79 -2.89 3.53
C LEU A 92 8.48 -3.10 2.19
N ALA A 93 7.74 -3.71 1.29
CA ALA A 93 8.17 -4.00 -0.06
C ALA A 93 7.01 -3.89 -1.05
N TRP A 94 7.24 -3.23 -2.17
CA TRP A 94 6.30 -3.23 -3.30
C TRP A 94 6.70 -4.27 -4.35
N SER A 95 5.71 -4.80 -5.05
CA SER A 95 5.87 -5.64 -6.22
C SER A 95 4.81 -5.26 -7.24
N TYR A 96 5.21 -4.96 -8.47
CA TYR A 96 4.31 -4.60 -9.58
C TYR A 96 3.90 -5.82 -10.43
N CYS A 97 4.30 -7.03 -10.02
CA CYS A 97 4.13 -8.24 -10.84
C CYS A 97 4.02 -9.52 -9.99
N GLY A 98 3.09 -9.53 -9.06
CA GLY A 98 2.79 -10.67 -8.19
C GLY A 98 3.41 -10.60 -6.81
N SER A 99 2.95 -11.47 -5.91
CA SER A 99 3.45 -11.58 -4.54
C SER A 99 4.95 -11.88 -4.50
N ARG A 100 5.63 -11.34 -3.48
CA ARG A 100 6.98 -11.77 -3.13
C ARG A 100 6.98 -13.20 -2.56
N GLY A 101 8.15 -13.83 -2.53
CA GLY A 101 8.32 -15.22 -2.08
C GLY A 101 7.89 -15.47 -0.62
N ALA A 102 7.87 -16.74 -0.22
CA ALA A 102 7.22 -17.24 1.01
C ALA A 102 7.63 -16.57 2.35
N ASP A 103 8.76 -15.86 2.40
CA ASP A 103 9.17 -15.11 3.59
C ASP A 103 8.38 -13.82 3.80
N TRP A 104 7.56 -13.42 2.84
CA TRP A 104 6.77 -12.19 2.87
C TRP A 104 5.29 -12.53 3.03
N LYS A 105 4.61 -11.76 3.88
CA LYS A 105 3.16 -11.63 3.78
C LYS A 105 2.86 -10.54 2.75
N CYS A 106 1.87 -10.74 1.90
CA CYS A 106 1.56 -9.81 0.82
C CYS A 106 0.05 -9.67 0.68
N GLU A 107 -0.38 -8.45 0.38
CA GLU A 107 -1.75 -8.09 0.11
C GLU A 107 -1.83 -7.54 -1.32
N LEU A 108 -2.81 -8.01 -2.07
CA LEU A 108 -3.06 -7.53 -3.44
C LEU A 108 -3.53 -6.08 -3.36
N VAL A 109 -2.84 -5.20 -4.06
CA VAL A 109 -3.28 -3.84 -4.31
C VAL A 109 -4.12 -3.87 -5.58
N TYR A 110 -5.38 -3.48 -5.45
CA TYR A 110 -6.35 -3.54 -6.53
C TYR A 110 -7.25 -2.31 -6.56
N ASP A 111 -7.21 -1.60 -7.68
CA ASP A 111 -8.13 -0.51 -8.01
C ASP A 111 -8.96 -0.88 -9.27
N PRO A 112 -10.25 -1.22 -9.13
CA PRO A 112 -11.12 -1.59 -10.25
C PRO A 112 -11.40 -0.43 -11.22
N ALA A 113 -11.17 0.81 -10.80
CA ALA A 113 -11.32 1.99 -11.63
C ALA A 113 -10.05 2.28 -12.45
N SER A 114 -8.91 1.67 -12.09
CA SER A 114 -7.67 1.77 -12.86
C SER A 114 -7.72 0.84 -14.08
N SER A 115 -7.45 1.41 -15.26
CA SER A 115 -7.51 0.68 -16.53
C SER A 115 -6.36 -0.32 -16.63
N SER A 116 -6.59 -1.58 -16.24
CA SER A 116 -5.66 -2.73 -16.33
C SER A 116 -4.33 -2.67 -15.57
N ALA A 117 -3.93 -1.51 -15.06
CA ALA A 117 -2.83 -1.37 -14.11
C ALA A 117 -3.29 -1.81 -12.71
N PHE A 118 -2.34 -2.03 -11.79
CA PHE A 118 -2.64 -2.34 -10.38
C PHE A 118 -3.57 -3.55 -10.20
N ASN A 119 -3.47 -4.57 -11.05
CA ASN A 119 -4.24 -5.82 -10.90
C ASN A 119 -3.38 -7.01 -10.51
N ASP A 120 -2.06 -6.82 -10.50
CA ASP A 120 -1.04 -7.75 -10.06
C ASP A 120 -0.02 -7.10 -9.12
N ASP A 121 -0.38 -5.95 -8.56
CA ASP A 121 0.46 -5.21 -7.62
C ASP A 121 0.25 -5.74 -6.21
N TYR A 122 1.32 -5.84 -5.44
CA TYR A 122 1.29 -6.32 -4.07
C TYR A 122 2.09 -5.40 -3.16
N ILE A 123 1.48 -5.05 -2.03
CA ILE A 123 2.21 -4.56 -0.87
C ILE A 123 2.56 -5.74 0.02
N CYS A 124 3.85 -5.89 0.33
CA CYS A 124 4.39 -6.98 1.10
C CYS A 124 5.08 -6.46 2.36
N TRP A 125 5.03 -7.24 3.43
CA TRP A 125 5.66 -6.89 4.70
C TRP A 125 6.32 -8.07 5.41
N LYS A 126 7.28 -7.72 6.27
CA LYS A 126 7.87 -8.57 7.30
C LYS A 126 7.85 -7.84 8.64
N GLU A 127 7.64 -8.59 9.72
CA GLU A 127 7.79 -8.09 11.09
C GLU A 127 9.05 -8.69 11.72
N HIS A 128 9.77 -7.85 12.47
CA HIS A 128 11.04 -8.17 13.14
C HIS A 128 10.95 -8.04 14.66
#